data_AF-A0AA37T423-F1
#
_entry.id   AF-A0AA37T423-F1
#
_cell.length_a   1.000
_cell.length_b   1.000
_cell.length_c   1.000
_cell.angle_alpha   90.00
_cell.angle_beta   90.00
_cell.angle_gamma   90.00
#
_symmetry.space_group_name_H-M   'P 1'
#
loop_
_entity.id
_entity.type
_entity.pdbx_description
1 polymer ?
#
loop_
_entity_poly.entity_id
_entity_poly.type
_entity_poly.pdbx_seq_one_letter_code
_entity_poly.pdbx_strand_id
1 'polypeptide(L)' 'MTLLMILGVLAIALLVIVPLLEKFGKEYSPEEVKKISRWIIPLLALLMVLQIIRYFLF' A
#
# COMPACT_ATOMS: atom_id res chain seq x y z
N MET A 1 0.36 23.18 -13.55
CA MET A 1 0.89 22.10 -14.43
C MET A 1 1.20 20.82 -13.65
N THR A 2 1.97 20.88 -12.56
CA THR A 2 2.32 19.70 -11.73
C THR A 2 1.12 18.94 -11.16
N LEU A 3 0.12 19.65 -10.61
CA LEU A 3 -1.10 19.04 -10.07
C LEU A 3 -1.88 18.24 -11.12
N LEU A 4 -2.08 18.82 -12.31
CA LEU A 4 -2.80 18.18 -13.40
C LEU A 4 -2.06 16.94 -13.91
N MET A 5 -0.73 16.97 -13.90
CA MET A 5 0.11 15.84 -14.28
C MET A 5 0.01 14.70 -13.25
N ILE A 6 0.08 15.01 -11.94
CA ILE A 6 -0.11 14.02 -10.86
C ILE A 6 -1.50 13.38 -10.98
N LEU A 7 -2.55 14.19 -11.17
CA LEU A 7 -3.91 13.67 -11.34
C LEU A 7 -4.06 12.82 -12.60
N GLY A 8 -3.48 13.24 -13.72
CA GLY A 8 -3.50 12.46 -14.96
C GLY A 8 -2.79 11.11 -14.82
N VAL A 9 -1.62 11.09 -14.18
CA VAL A 9 -0.87 9.85 -13.92
C VAL A 9 -1.63 8.93 -12.96
N LEU A 10 -2.20 9.47 -11.88
CA LEU A 10 -3.01 8.69 -10.94
C LEU A 10 -4.25 8.10 -11.62
N ALA A 11 -4.93 8.87 -12.48
CA ALA A 11 -6.09 8.39 -13.22
C ALA A 11 -5.71 7.25 -14.18
N ILE A 12 -4.62 7.40 -14.93
CA ILE A 12 -4.12 6.35 -15.82
C ILE A 12 -3.69 5.12 -15.01
N ALA A 13 -3.00 5.31 -13.88
CA ALA A 13 -2.58 4.22 -13.01
C ALA A 13 -3.79 3.42 -12.51
N LEU A 14 -4.86 4.07 -12.08
CA LEU A 14 -6.10 3.40 -11.68
C LEU A 14 -6.74 2.65 -12.86
N LEU A 15 -6.82 3.28 -14.04
CA LEU A 15 -7.39 2.64 -15.24
C LEU A 15 -6.61 1.40 -15.70
N VAL A 16 -5.32 1.30 -15.40
CA VAL A 16 -4.50 0.12 -15.71
C VAL A 16 -4.53 -0.91 -14.59
N ILE A 17 -4.39 -0.47 -13.33
CA ILE A 17 -4.29 -1.35 -12.16
C ILE A 17 -5.61 -2.05 -11.86
N VAL A 18 -6.75 -1.36 -11.99
CA VAL A 18 -8.08 -1.93 -11.73
C VAL A 18 -8.38 -3.14 -12.62
N PRO A 19 -8.34 -3.06 -13.96
CA PRO A 19 -8.62 -4.23 -14.82
C PRO A 19 -7.55 -5.31 -14.68
N LEU A 20 -6.32 -4.97 -14.30
CA LEU A 20 -5.28 -5.95 -14.02
C LEU A 20 -5.59 -6.74 -12.74
N LEU A 21 -6.04 -6.07 -11.68
CA LEU A 21 -6.53 -6.71 -10.45
C LEU A 21 -7.80 -7.53 -10.70
N GLU A 22 -8.72 -7.06 -11.53
CA GLU A 22 -9.92 -7.84 -11.86
C GLU A 22 -9.60 -9.10 -12.67
N LYS A 23 -8.64 -9.03 -13.61
CA LYS A 23 -8.29 -10.16 -14.49
C LYS A 23 -7.31 -11.16 -13.87
N PHE A 24 -6.37 -10.68 -13.05
CA PHE A 24 -5.27 -11.49 -12.52
C PHE A 24 -5.23 -11.51 -10.99
N GLY A 25 -6.04 -10.68 -10.33
CA GLY A 25 -6.13 -10.67 -8.88
C GLY A 25 -6.77 -11.95 -8.38
N LYS A 26 -6.20 -12.48 -7.30
CA LYS A 26 -6.79 -13.57 -6.56
C LYS A 26 -7.85 -12.98 -5.63
N GLU A 27 -9.08 -13.50 -5.67
CA GLU A 27 -10.05 -13.21 -4.62
C GLU A 27 -9.54 -13.78 -3.30
N TYR A 28 -9.24 -12.91 -2.35
CA TYR A 28 -8.82 -13.32 -1.03
C TYR A 28 -10.04 -13.60 -0.16
N SER A 29 -10.06 -14.76 0.49
CA SER A 29 -11.12 -15.05 1.46
C SER A 29 -11.02 -14.10 2.67
N PRO A 30 -12.12 -13.85 3.40
CA PRO A 30 -12.08 -13.06 4.63
C PRO A 30 -11.03 -13.55 5.65
N GLU A 31 -10.79 -14.86 5.69
CA GLU A 31 -9.78 -15.50 6.54
C GLU A 31 -8.35 -15.21 6.08
N GLU A 32 -8.09 -15.25 4.76
CA GLU A 32 -6.79 -14.89 4.18
C GLU A 32 -6.47 -13.42 4.43
N VAL A 33 -7.45 -12.53 4.21
CA VAL A 33 -7.32 -11.09 4.51
C VAL A 33 -7.03 -10.88 5.99
N LYS A 34 -7.77 -11.54 6.90
CA LYS A 34 -7.54 -11.44 8.35
C LYS A 34 -6.15 -11.90 8.76
N LYS A 35 -5.61 -12.94 8.12
CA LYS A 35 -4.24 -13.44 8.37
C LYS A 35 -3.19 -12.42 7.97
N ILE A 36 -3.36 -11.77 6.81
CA ILE A 36 -2.46 -10.71 6.32
C ILE A 36 -2.58 -9.46 7.21
N SER A 37 -3.80 -9.02 7.49
CA SER A 37 -4.07 -7.81 8.28
C SER A 37 -3.52 -7.87 9.71
N ARG A 38 -3.38 -9.08 10.29
CA ARG A 38 -2.76 -9.27 11.62
C ARG A 38 -1.32 -8.77 11.68
N TRP A 39 -0.59 -8.78 10.56
CA TRP A 39 0.80 -8.31 10.50
C TRP A 39 0.94 -6.80 10.34
N ILE A 40 -0.14 -6.09 9.99
CA ILE A 40 -0.10 -4.63 9.79
C ILE A 40 0.32 -3.92 11.08
N ILE A 41 -0.28 -4.27 12.21
CA ILE A 41 0.01 -3.65 13.52
C ILE A 41 1.46 -3.86 13.97
N PRO A 42 2.02 -5.09 14.00
CA PRO A 42 3.42 -5.27 14.40
C PRO A 42 4.40 -4.62 13.42
N LEU A 43 4.13 -4.66 12.11
CA LEU A 43 4.97 -3.98 11.12
C LEU A 43 4.95 -2.46 11.28
N LEU A 44 3.78 -1.87 11.55
CA LEU A 44 3.65 -0.44 11.88
C LEU A 44 4.44 -0.08 13.14
N ALA A 45 4.32 -0.88 14.20
CA ALA A 45 5.09 -0.67 15.42
C ALA A 45 6.61 -0.73 15.15
N LEU A 46 7.07 -1.70 14.36
CA LEU A 46 8.46 -1.81 13.95
C LEU A 46 8.91 -0.58 13.16
N LEU A 47 8.11 -0.13 12.18
CA LEU A 47 8.40 1.07 11.40
C LEU A 47 8.52 2.31 12.27
N MET A 48 7.63 2.48 13.27
CA MET A 48 7.72 3.59 14.21
C MET A 48 9.03 3.55 15.01
N VAL A 49 9.43 2.38 15.51
CA VAL A 49 10.71 2.23 16.22
C VAL A 49 11.89 2.55 15.31
N LEU A 50 11.90 2.01 14.08
CA LEU A 50 12.96 2.29 13.11
C LEU A 50 13.04 3.78 12.76
N GLN A 51 11.90 4.46 12.69
CA GLN A 51 11.85 5.90 12.39
C GLN A 51 12.35 6.75 13.55
N ILE A 52 12.06 6.35 14.80
CA ILE A 52 12.65 6.95 16.00
C ILE A 52 14.17 6.77 15.98
N ILE A 53 14.65 5.55 15.77
CA ILE A 53 16.08 5.25 15.67
C ILE A 53 16.72 6.11 14.58
N ARG A 54 16.09 6.19 13.40
CA ARG A 54 16.57 7.02 12.30
C ARG A 54 16.68 8.49 12.70
N TYR A 55 15.68 9.04 13.38
CA TYR A 55 15.66 10.45 13.78
C TYR A 55 16.72 10.80 14.84
N PHE A 56 17.03 9.87 15.75
CA PHE A 56 17.97 10.13 16.84
C PHE A 56 19.43 9.71 16.52
N LEU A 57 19.64 8.76 15.60
CA LEU A 57 20.99 8.23 15.29
C LEU A 57 21.56 8.66 13.93
N PHE A 58 20.75 9.24 13.03
CA PHE A 58 21.17 9.68 11.69
C PHE A 58 20.64 11.09 11.40
#